data_AF-A0AAV6SCG0-F1
#
_entry.id   AF-A0AAV6SCG0-F1
#
_cell.length_a   1.000
_cell.length_b   1.000
_cell.length_c   1.000
_cell.angle_alpha   90.00
_cell.angle_beta   90.00
_cell.angle_gamma   90.00
#
_symmetry.space_group_name_H-M   'P 1'
#
loop_
_entity.id
_entity.type
_entity.pdbx_description
1 polymer ?
#
loop_
_entity_poly.entity_id
_entity_poly.type
_entity_poly.pdbx_seq_one_letter_code
_entity_poly.pdbx_strand_id
1 'polypeptide(L)'
;MERVLMSSVLVLISFCTGFDGRSQAAALSPPTVQVKVGDNITLQCPLLVNASSSVSWYRKWSGRRPQLLLTVATPTNSSDVTHSARVLVAADGSLRLRRVDFSDSAVYYCAVNDDSLKMMSKLRSPGRH
;
A
#
# COMPACT_ATOMS: atom_id res chain seq x y z
N MET A 1 -23.65 -13.52 -28.89
CA MET A 1 -23.81 -12.29 -28.08
C MET A 1 -23.41 -12.69 -26.66
N GLU A 2 -22.32 -12.28 -26.03
CA GLU A 2 -21.45 -11.10 -26.15
C GLU A 2 -20.02 -11.51 -25.74
N ARG A 3 -19.26 -12.12 -26.66
CA ARG A 3 -17.82 -12.39 -26.50
C ARG A 3 -17.00 -11.35 -27.26
N VAL A 4 -17.39 -10.08 -27.16
CA VAL A 4 -16.62 -8.98 -27.75
C VAL A 4 -15.38 -8.81 -26.87
N LEU A 5 -14.30 -9.50 -27.25
CA LEU A 5 -12.91 -9.38 -26.82
C LEU A 5 -12.70 -9.09 -25.32
N MET A 6 -12.16 -10.07 -24.58
CA MET A 6 -11.37 -9.80 -23.37
C MET A 6 -10.22 -8.90 -23.77
N SER A 7 -10.49 -7.60 -23.82
CA SER A 7 -9.59 -6.57 -24.30
C SER A 7 -8.31 -6.69 -23.50
N SER A 8 -7.15 -6.69 -24.18
CA SER A 8 -5.82 -6.71 -23.59
C SER A 8 -5.52 -5.37 -22.88
N VAL A 9 -6.43 -4.92 -22.02
CA VAL A 9 -6.31 -3.66 -21.29
C VAL A 9 -5.38 -3.89 -20.13
N LEU A 10 -4.27 -3.15 -20.17
CA LEU A 10 -3.30 -3.09 -19.11
C LEU A 10 -3.57 -1.85 -18.25
N VAL A 11 -3.52 -2.04 -16.94
CA VAL A 11 -3.64 -1.00 -15.93
C VAL A 11 -2.28 -0.78 -15.29
N LEU A 12 -1.91 0.47 -15.06
CA LEU A 12 -0.65 0.84 -14.42
C LEU A 12 -0.87 0.99 -12.91
N ILE A 13 -0.29 0.07 -12.15
CA ILE A 13 -0.27 0.15 -10.69
C ILE A 13 1.12 0.53 -10.26
N SER A 14 1.24 1.64 -9.56
CA SER A 14 2.52 2.17 -9.13
C SER A 14 2.65 2.07 -7.61
N PHE A 15 3.80 1.66 -7.11
CA PHE A 15 4.02 1.47 -5.67
C PHE A 15 5.10 2.41 -5.14
N CYS A 16 4.74 3.31 -4.23
CA CYS A 16 5.70 4.20 -3.56
C CYS A 16 5.98 3.66 -2.15
N THR A 17 7.18 3.14 -1.93
CA THR A 17 7.72 2.86 -0.60
C THR A 17 8.15 4.18 0.03
N GLY A 18 7.57 4.54 1.18
CA GLY A 18 7.92 5.78 1.90
C GLY A 18 9.41 5.86 2.23
N PHE A 19 10.02 7.02 1.95
CA PHE A 19 11.41 7.35 2.19
C PHE A 19 11.68 7.56 3.69
N ASP A 20 12.75 6.94 4.19
CA ASP A 20 13.37 7.29 5.48
C ASP A 20 14.00 8.69 5.35
N GLY A 21 13.86 9.53 6.39
CA GLY A 21 14.11 10.98 6.35
C GLY A 21 15.58 11.42 6.23
N ARG A 22 16.41 10.72 5.44
CA ARG A 22 17.82 11.05 5.25
C ARG A 22 18.25 10.85 3.79
N SER A 23 18.47 11.99 3.13
CA SER A 23 19.25 12.16 1.89
C SER A 23 18.55 11.88 0.56
N GLN A 24 18.32 12.97 -0.19
CA GLN A 24 18.12 13.10 -1.63
C GLN A 24 17.78 11.81 -2.40
N ALA A 25 16.49 11.51 -2.53
CA ALA A 25 16.01 10.63 -3.58
C ALA A 25 16.11 11.38 -4.90
N ALA A 26 16.96 10.93 -5.83
CA ALA A 26 16.69 11.19 -7.23
C ALA A 26 15.22 10.84 -7.52
N ALA A 27 14.55 11.60 -8.37
CA ALA A 27 13.17 11.36 -8.78
C ALA A 27 13.05 10.00 -9.51
N LEU A 28 13.13 8.90 -8.76
CA LEU A 28 12.85 7.56 -9.24
C LEU A 28 11.34 7.46 -9.26
N SER A 29 10.80 7.42 -10.48
CA SER A 29 9.40 7.07 -10.71
C SER A 29 9.08 5.79 -9.95
N PRO A 30 7.98 5.73 -9.18
CA PRO A 30 7.63 4.54 -8.44
C PRO A 30 7.56 3.31 -9.35
N PRO A 31 8.05 2.14 -8.90
CA PRO A 31 7.96 0.90 -9.66
C PRO A 31 6.51 0.70 -10.10
N THR A 32 6.33 0.59 -11.41
CA THR A 32 5.04 0.51 -12.05
C THR A 32 4.89 -0.85 -12.69
N VAL A 33 3.80 -1.54 -12.35
CA VAL A 33 3.46 -2.85 -12.88
C VAL A 33 2.29 -2.70 -13.82
N GLN A 34 2.38 -3.34 -15.00
CA GLN A 34 1.27 -3.49 -15.92
C GLN A 34 0.50 -4.76 -15.56
N VAL A 35 -0.79 -4.61 -15.29
CA VAL A 35 -1.67 -5.72 -14.89
C VAL A 35 -2.86 -5.79 -15.81
N LYS A 36 -3.27 -6.98 -16.24
CA LYS A 36 -4.47 -7.11 -17.07
C LYS A 36 -5.72 -6.94 -16.23
N VAL A 37 -6.74 -6.30 -16.80
CA VAL A 37 -8.07 -6.27 -16.19
C VAL A 37 -8.55 -7.72 -15.97
N GLY A 38 -9.01 -8.01 -14.76
CA GLY A 38 -9.40 -9.35 -14.31
C GLY A 38 -8.34 -10.11 -13.53
N ASP A 39 -7.06 -9.71 -13.60
CA ASP A 39 -5.98 -10.38 -12.85
C ASP A 39 -6.03 -10.08 -11.34
N ASN A 40 -5.26 -10.85 -10.57
CA ASN A 40 -5.01 -10.58 -9.16
C ASN A 40 -3.57 -10.10 -8.96
N ILE A 41 -3.39 -9.07 -8.15
CA ILE A 41 -2.08 -8.49 -7.84
C ILE A 41 -1.85 -8.46 -6.32
N THR A 42 -0.60 -8.62 -5.93
CA THR A 42 -0.12 -8.39 -4.56
C THR A 42 0.89 -7.24 -4.57
N LEU A 43 0.64 -6.23 -3.74
CA LEU A 43 1.53 -5.08 -3.51
C LEU A 43 2.18 -5.26 -2.15
N GLN A 44 3.49 -5.46 -2.14
CA GLN A 44 4.24 -5.73 -0.91
C GLN A 44 4.52 -4.45 -0.14
N CYS A 45 4.40 -4.47 1.19
CA CYS A 45 4.80 -3.35 2.03
C CYS A 45 6.15 -3.66 2.72
N PRO A 46 7.28 -3.05 2.31
CA PRO A 46 8.58 -3.35 2.88
C PRO A 46 8.80 -2.69 4.25
N LEU A 47 7.88 -1.82 4.69
CA LEU A 47 7.99 -1.07 5.94
C LEU A 47 7.52 -1.84 7.17
N LEU A 48 6.95 -3.05 7.01
CA LEU A 48 6.61 -3.90 8.16
C LEU A 48 7.91 -4.45 8.79
N VAL A 49 8.31 -3.84 9.90
CA VAL A 49 9.41 -4.32 10.75
C VAL A 49 8.84 -4.58 12.15
N ASN A 50 8.63 -5.85 12.48
CA ASN A 50 8.36 -6.38 13.83
C ASN A 50 7.09 -5.88 14.58
N ALA A 51 6.80 -6.60 15.66
CA ALA A 51 5.48 -6.95 16.14
C ALA A 51 4.86 -5.97 17.15
N SER A 52 4.20 -4.93 16.66
CA SER A 52 3.04 -4.25 17.29
C SER A 52 2.69 -3.00 16.48
N SER A 53 2.50 -3.16 15.18
CA SER A 53 2.24 -2.04 14.28
C SER A 53 0.90 -2.16 13.57
N SER A 54 0.36 -1.08 13.04
CA SER A 54 -0.77 -1.14 12.11
C SER A 54 -0.32 -0.71 10.73
N VAL A 55 -0.72 -1.43 9.69
CA VAL A 55 -0.48 -1.03 8.30
C VAL A 55 -1.70 -0.29 7.76
N SER A 56 -1.47 0.87 7.15
CA SER A 56 -2.47 1.65 6.44
C SER A 56 -2.11 1.68 4.96
N TRP A 57 -3.07 1.31 4.12
CA TRP A 57 -2.93 1.38 2.67
C TRP A 57 -3.70 2.57 2.14
N TYR A 58 -3.03 3.36 1.30
CA TYR A 58 -3.60 4.51 0.63
C TYR A 58 -3.56 4.31 -0.88
N ARG A 59 -4.52 4.93 -1.55
CA ARG A 59 -4.65 4.95 -3.01
C ARG A 59 -4.75 6.38 -3.50
N LYS A 60 -3.96 6.71 -4.52
CA LYS A 60 -3.90 8.04 -5.13
C LYS A 60 -4.09 7.92 -6.64
N TRP A 61 -5.21 8.41 -7.11
CA TRP A 61 -5.41 8.65 -8.55
C TRP A 61 -4.64 9.89 -9.00
N SER A 62 -4.35 9.97 -10.30
CA SER A 62 -3.73 11.15 -10.89
C SER A 62 -4.55 12.41 -10.58
N GLY A 63 -3.86 13.50 -10.19
CA GLY A 63 -4.49 14.76 -9.80
C GLY A 63 -5.29 14.75 -8.48
N ARG A 64 -5.41 13.60 -7.79
CA ARG A 64 -6.12 13.49 -6.51
C ARG A 64 -5.17 13.41 -5.32
N ARG A 65 -5.67 13.77 -4.14
CA ARG A 65 -4.98 13.50 -2.86
C ARG A 65 -5.05 12.00 -2.54
N PRO A 66 -4.04 11.43 -1.85
CA PRO A 66 -4.13 10.05 -1.35
C PRO A 66 -5.37 9.85 -0.49
N GLN A 67 -6.10 8.76 -0.73
CA GLN A 67 -7.26 8.35 0.05
C GLN A 67 -6.93 7.07 0.81
N LEU A 68 -7.36 6.99 2.07
CA LEU A 68 -7.21 5.77 2.86
C LEU A 68 -8.09 4.67 2.25
N LEU A 69 -7.48 3.54 1.92
CA LEU A 69 -8.19 2.36 1.44
C LEU A 69 -8.64 1.51 2.63
N LEU A 70 -7.69 1.16 3.51
CA LEU A 70 -7.96 0.48 4.77
C LEU A 70 -6.78 0.60 5.75
N THR A 71 -7.06 0.38 7.03
CA THR A 71 -6.05 0.20 8.08
C THR A 71 -6.28 -1.14 8.76
N VAL A 72 -5.21 -1.89 8.96
CA VAL A 72 -5.22 -3.21 9.58
C VAL A 72 -4.14 -3.25 10.66
N ALA A 73 -4.52 -3.60 11.89
CA ALA A 73 -3.55 -3.95 12.90
C ALA A 73 -2.76 -5.17 12.41
N THR A 74 -1.43 -5.13 12.45
CA THR A 74 -0.62 -6.27 12.01
C THR A 74 -1.06 -7.48 12.81
N PRO A 75 -1.58 -8.53 12.15
CA PRO A 75 -2.20 -9.63 12.85
C PRO A 75 -1.11 -10.39 13.60
N THR A 76 -1.14 -10.34 14.93
CA THR A 76 -0.37 -11.24 15.80
C THR A 76 -0.64 -12.72 15.48
N ASN A 77 -1.79 -13.02 14.84
CA ASN A 77 -2.28 -14.37 14.54
C ASN A 77 -2.02 -14.83 13.09
N SER A 78 -1.16 -14.17 12.31
CA SER A 78 -0.74 -14.63 10.96
C SER A 78 -1.86 -14.84 9.92
N SER A 79 -3.04 -14.27 10.11
CA SER A 79 -4.20 -14.44 9.22
C SER A 79 -4.42 -13.24 8.29
N ASP A 80 -4.77 -13.51 7.03
CA ASP A 80 -5.20 -12.49 6.07
C ASP A 80 -6.46 -11.75 6.58
N VAL A 81 -6.49 -10.43 6.41
CA VAL A 81 -7.63 -9.57 6.78
C VAL A 81 -8.36 -9.14 5.52
N THR A 82 -9.59 -9.62 5.38
CA THR A 82 -10.45 -9.30 4.23
C THR A 82 -11.21 -8.00 4.47
N HIS A 83 -11.04 -7.01 3.59
CA HIS A 83 -11.77 -5.75 3.65
C HIS A 83 -12.98 -5.74 2.71
N SER A 84 -12.86 -6.38 1.55
CA SER A 84 -13.96 -6.62 0.62
C SER A 84 -13.71 -7.87 -0.21
N ALA A 85 -14.68 -8.28 -1.03
CA ALA A 85 -14.52 -9.41 -1.95
C ALA A 85 -13.31 -9.25 -2.91
N ARG A 86 -12.83 -8.00 -3.12
CA ARG A 86 -11.71 -7.68 -4.01
C ARG A 86 -10.46 -7.22 -3.28
N VAL A 87 -10.55 -6.78 -2.03
CA VAL A 87 -9.44 -6.15 -1.30
C VAL A 87 -9.19 -6.87 0.00
N LEU A 88 -7.95 -7.33 0.21
CA LEU A 88 -7.52 -7.94 1.47
C LEU A 88 -6.05 -7.59 1.75
N VAL A 89 -5.66 -7.64 3.02
CA VAL A 89 -4.28 -7.49 3.46
C VAL A 89 -3.78 -8.83 3.96
N ALA A 90 -2.68 -9.31 3.39
CA ALA A 90 -2.06 -10.55 3.80
C ALA A 90 -1.35 -10.40 5.16
N ALA A 91 -1.02 -11.51 5.80
CA ALA A 91 -0.36 -11.53 7.11
C ALA A 91 0.97 -10.74 7.15
N ASP A 92 1.66 -10.64 6.03
CA ASP A 92 2.89 -9.84 5.85
C ASP A 92 2.62 -8.34 5.61
N GLY A 93 1.36 -7.90 5.72
CA GLY A 93 0.92 -6.53 5.47
C GLY A 93 0.80 -6.15 3.99
N SER A 94 1.04 -7.09 3.07
CA SER A 94 0.89 -6.87 1.63
C SER A 94 -0.58 -6.69 1.24
N LEU A 95 -0.87 -5.73 0.38
CA LEU A 95 -2.21 -5.52 -0.17
C LEU A 95 -2.45 -6.45 -1.35
N ARG A 96 -3.51 -7.25 -1.28
CA ARG A 96 -3.97 -8.09 -2.38
C ARG A 96 -5.24 -7.50 -2.98
N LEU A 97 -5.18 -7.25 -4.27
CA LEU A 97 -6.29 -6.75 -5.07
C LEU A 97 -6.69 -7.83 -6.08
N ARG A 98 -7.94 -8.29 -6.01
CA ARG A 98 -8.50 -9.33 -6.87
C ARG A 98 -9.38 -8.75 -7.96
N ARG A 99 -9.36 -9.38 -9.13
CA ARG A 99 -10.11 -8.98 -10.33
C ARG A 99 -9.91 -7.51 -10.63
N VAL A 100 -8.66 -7.11 -10.85
CA VAL A 100 -8.26 -5.71 -11.12
C VAL A 100 -9.16 -5.10 -12.19
N ASP A 101 -9.55 -3.86 -11.98
CA ASP A 101 -10.40 -3.09 -12.88
C ASP A 101 -9.68 -1.82 -13.34
N PHE A 102 -10.19 -1.17 -14.39
CA PHE A 102 -9.68 0.11 -14.90
C PHE A 102 -9.58 1.18 -13.82
N SER A 103 -10.55 1.18 -12.91
CA SER A 103 -10.58 2.13 -11.78
C SER A 103 -9.36 1.99 -10.87
N ASP A 104 -8.72 0.81 -10.83
CA ASP A 104 -7.55 0.46 -10.01
C ASP A 104 -6.22 1.04 -10.48
N SER A 105 -6.21 1.72 -11.62
CA SER A 105 -5.09 2.52 -12.10
C SER A 105 -4.79 3.68 -11.14
N ALA A 106 -3.79 3.49 -10.28
CA ALA A 106 -3.43 4.44 -9.23
C ALA A 106 -2.03 4.17 -8.68
N VAL A 107 -1.53 5.14 -7.92
CA VAL A 107 -0.37 4.94 -7.05
C VAL A 107 -0.87 4.48 -5.68
N TYR A 108 -0.30 3.39 -5.17
CA TYR A 108 -0.61 2.86 -3.85
C TYR A 108 0.57 3.10 -2.90
N TYR A 109 0.23 3.44 -1.66
CA TYR A 109 1.20 3.73 -0.61
C TYR A 109 0.86 2.88 0.61
N CYS A 110 1.87 2.29 1.24
CA CYS A 110 1.71 1.72 2.57
C CYS A 110 2.38 2.62 3.60
N ALA A 111 1.77 2.72 4.78
CA ALA A 111 2.34 3.38 5.95
C ALA A 111 2.18 2.46 7.15
N VAL A 112 3.20 2.40 8.00
CA VAL A 112 3.19 1.60 9.22
C VAL A 112 3.17 2.55 10.41
N ASN A 113 2.17 2.40 11.27
CA ASN A 113 2.16 3.06 12.57
C ASN A 113 2.75 2.09 13.57
N ASP A 114 3.99 2.35 14.00
CA ASP A 114 4.60 1.65 15.13
C ASP A 114 4.36 2.48 16.40
N ASP A 115 3.71 1.89 17.40
CA ASP A 115 3.57 2.54 18.71
C ASP A 115 4.94 2.70 19.41
N SER A 116 5.96 1.94 19.02
CA SER A 116 7.35 2.05 19.50
C SER A 116 8.11 3.22 18.86
N LEU A 117 7.82 3.58 17.60
CA LEU A 117 8.38 4.79 16.96
C LEU A 117 7.80 6.10 17.56
N LYS A 118 6.61 6.04 18.18
CA LYS A 118 6.09 7.15 19.00
C LYS A 118 6.93 7.36 20.26
N MET A 119 7.52 6.30 20.83
CA MET A 119 8.44 6.39 21.96
C MET A 119 9.77 7.05 21.55
N MET A 120 10.31 6.69 20.38
CA MET A 120 11.57 7.23 19.85
C MET A 120 11.46 8.68 19.35
N SER A 121 10.29 9.09 18.86
CA SER A 121 10.01 10.49 18.49
C SER A 121 9.73 11.40 19.70
N LYS A 122 9.17 10.86 20.80
CA LYS A 122 9.06 11.58 22.08
C LYS A 122 10.41 11.79 22.80
N LEU A 123 11.38 10.89 22.59
CA LEU A 123 12.73 11.05 23.17
C LEU A 123 13.60 12.07 22.40
N ARG A 124 13.13 12.59 21.26
CA ARG A 124 13.80 13.65 20.47
C ARG A 124 13.10 15.00 20.61
N SER A 125 12.76 15.40 21.83
CA SER A 125 12.55 16.81 22.15
C SER A 125 13.61 17.21 23.18
N PRO A 126 14.69 17.91 22.79
CA PRO A 126 15.53 18.60 23.76
C PRO A 126 14.72 19.73 24.36
N GLY A 127 14.60 19.73 25.68
CA GLY A 127 13.96 20.81 26.44
C GLY A 127 14.55 22.16 26.06
N ARG A 128 13.66 23.13 25.81
CA ARG A 128 14.02 24.53 25.64
C ARG A 128 13.86 25.19 27.01
N HIS A 129 14.97 25.40 27.72
CA HIS A 129 15.10 26.42 28.76
C HIS A 129 15.79 27.63 28.15
#